data_AF-A0A965IF96-F1
#
_entry.id   AF-A0A965IF96-F1
#
_cell.length_a   1.000
_cell.length_b   1.000
_cell.length_c   1.000
_cell.angle_alpha   90.00
_cell.angle_beta   90.00
_cell.angle_gamma   90.00
#
_symmetry.space_group_name_H-M   'P 1'
#
loop_
_entity.id
_entity.type
_entity.pdbx_description
1 polymer ?
#
loop_
_entity_poly.entity_id
_entity_poly.type
_entity_poly.pdbx_seq_one_letter_code
_entity_poly.pdbx_strand_id
1 'polypeptide(L)'
;MSDERRCASCGQKYPLTAEYWHKFRDGFHTKCRNCRNSIAKKKRKSTTDSRLRQIEKGAVRTFLAAARLGGSNVPHSAELMEVLYSYFGGTAGFANIWLKQYFDAPPGGAFRTKMLETIMRLTTNNTAMGGAKKPLTLWSEDELEQELNKRVIEAATVINAIACKPSDGTAGGDQHPSPIASLLSPVLGGDGAASGPVDSQGGGEGATGTE
;
A
#
# COMPACT_ATOMS: atom_id res chain seq x y z
N MET A 1 31.83 44.36 32.05
CA MET A 1 30.38 44.16 32.01
C MET A 1 30.09 43.32 30.77
N SER A 2 29.50 42.15 30.92
CA SER A 2 29.16 41.30 29.77
C SER A 2 27.88 41.82 29.13
N ASP A 3 27.91 42.12 27.83
CA ASP A 3 26.71 42.55 27.12
C ASP A 3 25.69 41.40 27.09
N GLU A 4 24.50 41.63 27.66
CA GLU A 4 23.38 40.70 27.60
C GLU A 4 22.39 41.11 26.51
N ARG A 5 21.82 40.13 25.81
CA ARG A 5 20.77 40.34 24.82
C ARG A 5 19.59 39.40 25.07
N ARG A 6 18.36 39.88 24.85
CA ARG A 6 17.14 39.08 24.91
C ARG A 6 16.86 38.40 23.57
N CYS A 7 16.56 37.10 23.56
CA CYS A 7 16.17 36.37 22.36
C CYS A 7 14.77 36.78 21.90
N ALA A 8 14.63 37.18 20.63
CA ALA A 8 13.36 37.60 20.05
C ALA A 8 12.29 36.48 19.96
N SER A 9 12.65 35.20 20.15
CA SER A 9 11.73 34.06 20.00
C SER A 9 11.32 33.41 21.32
N CYS A 10 12.22 33.30 22.29
CA CYS A 10 11.92 32.70 23.60
C CYS A 10 11.91 33.70 24.76
N GLY A 11 12.27 34.96 24.54
CA GLY A 11 12.27 36.00 25.57
C GLY A 11 13.36 35.89 26.65
N GLN A 12 14.14 34.81 26.65
CA GLN A 12 15.24 34.59 27.60
C GLN A 12 16.44 35.50 27.29
N LYS A 13 17.13 35.96 28.34
CA LYS A 13 18.37 36.76 28.23
C LYS A 13 19.58 35.82 28.23
N TYR A 14 20.54 36.09 27.35
CA TYR A 14 21.80 35.34 27.26
C TYR A 14 22.97 36.31 27.05
N PRO A 15 24.18 35.97 27.53
CA PRO A 15 25.37 36.75 27.22
C PRO A 15 25.64 36.75 25.71
N LEU A 16 26.16 37.85 25.18
CA LEU A 16 26.41 38.04 23.74
C LEU A 16 27.68 37.29 23.27
N THR A 17 27.72 35.98 23.50
CA THR A 17 28.81 35.08 23.11
C THR A 17 28.40 34.14 21.97
N ALA A 18 29.39 33.57 21.27
CA ALA A 18 29.16 32.64 20.16
C ALA A 18 28.54 31.29 20.59
N GLU A 19 28.50 31.01 21.90
CA GLU A 19 27.89 29.81 22.46
C GLU A 19 26.36 29.86 22.32
N TYR A 20 25.76 30.99 22.70
CA TYR A 20 24.30 31.19 22.71
C TYR A 20 23.76 31.82 21.42
N TRP A 21 24.61 32.43 20.59
CA TRP A 21 24.20 33.16 19.39
C TRP A 21 25.04 32.77 18.17
N HIS A 22 24.38 32.63 17.01
CA HIS A 22 25.10 32.46 15.74
C HIS A 22 25.67 33.80 15.26
N LYS A 23 26.97 33.82 14.96
CA LYS A 23 27.63 34.93 14.27
C LYS A 23 27.10 35.07 12.83
N PHE A 24 26.86 36.31 12.41
CA PHE A 24 26.46 36.67 11.06
C PHE A 24 27.09 38.01 10.69
N ARG A 25 28.00 37.97 9.71
CA ARG A 25 28.83 39.13 9.33
C ARG A 25 29.47 39.72 10.59
N ASP A 26 29.24 41.01 10.85
CA ASP A 26 29.84 41.77 11.93
C ASP A 26 29.04 41.73 13.24
N GLY A 27 28.03 40.86 13.35
CA GLY A 27 27.16 40.82 14.52
C GLY A 27 26.61 39.44 14.86
N PHE A 28 25.74 39.42 15.86
CA PHE A 28 24.99 38.24 16.27
C PHE A 28 23.54 38.35 15.83
N HIS A 29 22.95 37.22 15.43
CA HIS A 29 21.53 37.16 15.12
C HIS A 29 20.64 37.57 16.32
N THR A 30 19.39 37.97 16.04
CA THR A 30 18.40 38.37 17.05
C THR A 30 17.74 37.20 17.78
N LYS A 31 17.95 35.97 17.31
CA LYS A 31 17.43 34.74 17.92
C LYS A 31 18.60 33.91 18.46
N CYS A 32 18.40 33.32 19.64
CA CYS A 32 19.38 32.42 20.22
C CYS A 32 19.56 31.15 19.35
N ARG A 33 20.68 30.48 19.57
CA ARG A 33 21.11 29.28 18.85
C ARG A 33 20.07 28.17 18.89
N ASN A 34 19.50 27.89 20.06
CA ASN A 34 18.48 26.85 20.24
C ASN A 34 17.21 27.14 19.44
N CYS A 35 16.68 28.36 19.52
CA CYS A 35 15.50 28.76 18.75
C CYS A 35 15.77 28.69 17.24
N ARG A 36 16.94 29.17 16.80
CA ARG A 36 17.32 29.12 15.37
C ARG A 36 17.46 27.69 14.88
N ASN A 37 18.11 26.81 15.64
CA ASN A 37 18.25 25.39 15.30
C ASN A 37 16.90 24.68 15.24
N SER A 38 16.00 24.96 16.19
CA SER A 38 14.63 24.44 16.18
C SER A 38 13.86 24.89 14.94
N ILE A 39 13.93 26.18 14.58
CA ILE A 39 13.31 26.72 13.36
C ILE A 39 13.90 26.07 12.11
N ALA A 40 15.23 25.93 12.03
CA ALA A 40 15.90 25.29 10.91
C ALA A 40 15.51 23.81 10.78
N LYS A 41 15.43 23.07 11.89
CA LYS A 41 14.97 21.66 11.93
C LYS A 41 13.52 21.55 11.48
N LYS A 42 12.63 22.41 11.98
CA LYS A 42 11.22 22.47 11.55
C LYS A 42 11.09 22.79 10.05
N LYS A 43 11.87 23.74 9.54
CA LYS A 43 11.89 24.09 8.11
C LYS A 43 12.34 22.90 7.26
N ARG A 44 13.45 22.24 7.63
CA ARG A 44 13.92 21.03 6.93
C ARG A 44 12.86 19.93 6.91
N LYS A 45 12.25 19.63 8.07
CA LYS A 45 11.16 18.66 8.17
C LYS A 45 9.98 19.03 7.26
N SER A 46 9.51 20.28 7.32
CA SER A 46 8.40 20.77 6.50
C SER A 46 8.71 20.71 4.99
N THR A 47 9.93 21.01 4.57
CA THR A 47 10.36 20.87 3.17
C THR A 47 10.34 19.40 2.73
N THR A 48 10.85 18.49 3.55
CA THR A 48 10.80 17.05 3.27
C THR A 48 9.36 16.55 3.20
N ASP A 49 8.53 16.89 4.18
CA ASP A 49 7.12 16.49 4.22
C ASP A 49 6.34 17.04 3.01
N SER A 50 6.61 18.28 2.60
CA SER A 50 5.98 18.88 1.41
C SER A 50 6.38 18.17 0.12
N ARG A 51 7.65 17.76 0.01
CA ARG A 51 8.15 16.98 -1.13
C ARG A 51 7.49 15.60 -1.20
N LEU A 52 7.36 14.91 -0.07
CA LEU A 52 6.66 13.62 0.02
C LEU A 52 5.19 13.75 -0.43
N ARG A 53 4.47 14.73 0.10
CA ARG A 53 3.08 15.01 -0.31
C ARG A 53 2.94 15.29 -1.80
N GLN A 54 3.92 15.97 -2.41
CA GLN A 54 3.91 16.25 -3.83
C GLN A 54 4.13 14.99 -4.67
N ILE A 55 5.03 14.10 -4.23
CA ILE A 55 5.25 12.79 -4.87
C ILE A 55 3.99 11.93 -4.76
N GLU A 56 3.40 11.83 -3.57
CA GLU A 56 2.15 11.08 -3.35
C GLU A 56 1.01 11.61 -4.22
N LYS A 57 0.82 12.94 -4.25
CA LYS A 57 -0.17 13.58 -5.11
C LYS A 57 0.07 13.27 -6.59
N GLY A 58 1.33 13.26 -7.03
CA GLY A 58 1.74 12.87 -8.38
C GLY A 58 1.38 11.43 -8.69
N ALA A 59 1.77 10.50 -7.81
CA ALA A 59 1.51 9.07 -7.95
C ALA A 59 0.01 8.76 -8.01
N VAL A 60 -0.78 9.32 -7.09
CA VAL A 60 -2.24 9.15 -7.08
C VAL A 60 -2.87 9.73 -8.34
N ARG A 61 -2.40 10.88 -8.84
CA ARG A 61 -2.91 11.46 -10.08
C ARG A 61 -2.61 10.58 -11.30
N THR A 62 -1.39 10.05 -11.40
CA THR A 62 -1.01 9.12 -12.47
C THR A 62 -1.86 7.86 -12.42
N PHE A 63 -2.07 7.31 -11.21
CA PHE A 63 -2.93 6.14 -11.00
C PHE A 63 -4.38 6.42 -11.41
N LEU A 64 -4.97 7.53 -10.96
CA LEU A 64 -6.34 7.91 -11.32
C LEU A 64 -6.49 8.19 -12.83
N ALA A 65 -5.47 8.76 -13.46
CA ALA A 65 -5.47 8.97 -14.90
C ALA A 65 -5.48 7.64 -15.66
N ALA A 66 -4.63 6.69 -15.25
CA ALA A 66 -4.60 5.35 -15.81
C ALA A 66 -5.93 4.59 -15.58
N ALA A 67 -6.50 4.69 -14.38
CA ALA A 67 -7.77 4.04 -14.04
C ALA A 67 -8.96 4.61 -14.83
N ARG A 68 -9.00 5.94 -15.07
CA ARG A 68 -10.06 6.60 -15.85
C ARG A 68 -10.08 6.22 -17.32
N LEU A 69 -8.95 5.81 -17.87
CA LEU A 69 -8.84 5.41 -19.28
C LEU A 69 -9.56 4.09 -19.60
N GLY A 70 -10.03 3.32 -18.60
CA GLY A 70 -10.99 2.23 -18.69
C GLY A 70 -10.92 1.33 -19.94
N GLY A 71 -10.44 0.09 -19.80
CA GLY A 71 -10.39 -0.91 -20.89
C GLY A 71 -9.39 -2.03 -20.58
N SER A 72 -8.98 -2.81 -21.58
CA SER A 72 -7.88 -3.81 -21.47
C SER A 72 -6.52 -3.21 -21.07
N ASN A 73 -6.44 -1.89 -20.85
CA ASN A 73 -5.30 -1.13 -20.35
C ASN A 73 -5.34 -0.90 -18.82
N VAL A 74 -6.21 -1.57 -18.07
CA VAL A 74 -5.97 -1.70 -16.62
C VAL A 74 -4.68 -2.49 -16.47
N PRO A 75 -3.62 -1.92 -15.87
CA PRO A 75 -2.34 -2.61 -15.78
C PRO A 75 -2.60 -3.95 -15.12
N HIS A 76 -2.13 -5.02 -15.76
CA HIS A 76 -2.19 -6.33 -15.14
C HIS A 76 -1.50 -6.22 -13.78
N SER A 77 -1.97 -6.96 -12.79
CA SER A 77 -1.40 -6.90 -11.43
C SER A 77 0.13 -7.04 -11.41
N ALA A 78 0.71 -7.71 -12.41
CA ALA A 78 2.14 -7.84 -12.62
C ALA A 78 2.84 -6.50 -12.94
N GLU A 79 2.30 -5.70 -13.85
CA GLU A 79 2.85 -4.40 -14.23
C GLU A 79 2.77 -3.40 -13.07
N LEU A 80 1.67 -3.43 -12.31
CA LEU A 80 1.51 -2.58 -11.13
C LEU A 80 2.53 -2.94 -10.04
N MET A 81 2.77 -4.23 -9.84
CA MET A 81 3.77 -4.71 -8.87
C MET A 81 5.20 -4.41 -9.33
N GLU A 82 5.49 -4.44 -10.63
CA GLU A 82 6.79 -4.04 -11.17
C GLU A 82 7.09 -2.56 -10.89
N VAL A 83 6.13 -1.67 -11.18
CA VAL A 83 6.25 -0.25 -10.87
C VAL A 83 6.41 -0.05 -9.37
N LEU A 84 5.61 -0.74 -8.55
CA LEU A 84 5.71 -0.67 -7.09
C LEU A 84 7.10 -1.09 -6.60
N TYR A 85 7.65 -2.21 -7.09
CA TYR A 85 8.98 -2.66 -6.71
C TYR A 85 10.07 -1.70 -7.19
N SER A 86 9.92 -1.09 -8.37
CA SER A 86 10.88 -0.09 -8.85
C SER A 86 11.01 1.09 -7.87
N TYR A 87 9.90 1.55 -7.27
CA TYR A 87 9.92 2.60 -6.24
C TYR A 87 10.68 2.20 -4.98
N PHE A 88 10.70 0.91 -4.67
CA PHE A 88 11.42 0.39 -3.52
C PHE A 88 12.88 0.02 -3.83
N GLY A 89 13.38 0.24 -5.04
CA GLY A 89 14.72 -0.19 -5.46
C GLY A 89 14.77 -1.67 -5.85
N GLY A 90 13.67 -2.18 -6.42
CA GLY A 90 13.49 -3.56 -6.81
C GLY A 90 12.96 -4.45 -5.68
N THR A 91 12.98 -5.76 -5.93
CA THR A 91 12.50 -6.79 -4.99
C THR A 91 13.33 -6.80 -3.69
N ALA A 92 14.65 -6.61 -3.78
CA ALA A 92 15.53 -6.56 -2.62
C ALA A 92 15.21 -5.38 -1.69
N GLY A 93 14.95 -4.20 -2.25
CA GLY A 93 14.61 -3.03 -1.44
C GLY A 93 13.22 -3.12 -0.82
N PHE A 94 12.25 -3.72 -1.52
CA PHE A 94 10.95 -4.06 -0.94
C PHE A 94 11.09 -5.03 0.25
N ALA A 95 11.90 -6.09 0.11
CA ALA A 95 12.15 -7.05 1.18
C ALA A 95 12.79 -6.39 2.42
N ASN A 96 13.73 -5.46 2.22
CA ASN A 96 14.35 -4.71 3.31
C ASN A 96 13.34 -3.82 4.06
N ILE A 97 12.45 -3.14 3.33
CA ILE A 97 11.41 -2.30 3.93
C ILE A 97 10.37 -3.14 4.65
N TRP A 98 9.97 -4.28 4.07
CA TRP A 98 9.10 -5.25 4.71
C TRP A 98 9.70 -5.76 6.02
N LEU A 99 10.99 -6.13 6.02
CA LEU A 99 11.69 -6.59 7.22
C LEU A 99 11.81 -5.50 8.29
N LYS A 100 12.13 -4.27 7.89
CA LYS A 100 12.13 -3.12 8.80
C LYS A 100 10.77 -2.94 9.47
N GLN A 101 9.69 -2.96 8.68
CA GLN A 101 8.32 -2.80 9.19
C GLN A 101 7.93 -3.94 10.16
N TYR A 102 8.44 -5.15 9.93
CA TYR A 102 8.27 -6.27 10.85
C TYR A 102 8.97 -6.04 12.20
N PHE A 103 10.20 -5.50 12.18
CA PHE A 103 10.97 -5.21 13.39
C PHE A 103 10.48 -3.98 14.16
N ASP A 104 10.02 -2.94 13.46
CA ASP A 104 9.46 -1.73 14.06
C ASP A 104 8.10 -2.01 14.76
N ALA A 105 7.40 -3.09 14.37
CA ALA A 105 6.19 -3.54 15.04
C ALA A 105 6.47 -4.24 16.39
N PRO A 106 5.62 -4.05 17.42
CA PRO A 106 5.82 -4.66 18.73
C PRO A 106 5.78 -6.21 18.64
N PRO A 107 6.65 -6.92 19.39
CA PRO A 107 6.64 -8.38 19.42
C PRO A 107 5.30 -8.90 19.93
N GLY A 108 4.74 -9.93 19.27
CA GLY A 108 3.43 -10.48 19.59
C GLY A 108 2.23 -9.62 19.15
N GLY A 109 2.46 -8.46 18.54
CA GLY A 109 1.37 -7.62 18.02
C GLY A 109 0.65 -8.26 16.84
N ALA A 110 -0.67 -8.03 16.72
CA ALA A 110 -1.50 -8.55 15.64
C ALA A 110 -0.99 -8.17 14.23
N PHE A 111 -0.35 -7.00 14.10
CA PHE A 111 0.24 -6.56 12.85
C PHE A 111 1.39 -7.47 12.39
N ARG A 112 2.26 -7.90 13.31
CA ARG A 112 3.38 -8.80 13.01
C ARG A 112 2.88 -10.17 12.56
N THR A 113 1.85 -10.70 13.23
CA THR A 113 1.18 -11.96 12.84
C THR A 113 0.58 -11.86 11.44
N LYS A 114 -0.13 -10.76 11.13
CA LYS A 114 -0.70 -10.52 9.79
C LYS A 114 0.36 -10.46 8.69
N MET A 115 1.53 -9.87 8.96
CA MET A 115 2.63 -9.86 7.98
C MET A 115 3.13 -11.27 7.68
N LEU A 116 3.34 -12.10 8.71
CA LEU A 116 3.76 -13.50 8.53
C LEU A 116 2.70 -14.33 7.79
N GLU A 117 1.43 -14.15 8.16
CA GLU A 117 0.30 -14.80 7.49
C GLU A 117 0.23 -14.42 6.00
N THR A 118 0.48 -13.15 5.69
CA THR A 118 0.49 -12.66 4.30
C THR A 118 1.59 -13.34 3.48
N ILE A 119 2.81 -13.45 4.02
CA ILE A 119 3.90 -14.17 3.35
C ILE A 119 3.53 -15.64 3.15
N MET A 120 2.99 -16.30 4.18
CA MET A 120 2.59 -17.70 4.10
C MET A 120 1.54 -17.91 3.00
N ARG A 121 0.50 -17.07 2.95
CA ARG A 121 -0.51 -17.12 1.89
C ARG A 121 0.08 -16.90 0.51
N LEU A 122 0.99 -15.94 0.37
CA LEU A 122 1.64 -15.65 -0.90
C LEU A 122 2.47 -16.85 -1.38
N THR A 123 3.22 -17.49 -0.48
CA THR A 123 4.00 -18.70 -0.76
C THR A 123 3.10 -19.86 -1.15
N THR A 124 2.01 -20.12 -0.41
CA THR A 124 1.06 -21.19 -0.73
C THR A 124 0.41 -20.96 -2.09
N ASN A 125 -0.03 -19.73 -2.39
CA ASN A 125 -0.65 -19.39 -3.67
C ASN A 125 0.36 -19.50 -4.83
N ASN A 126 1.60 -19.05 -4.64
CA ASN A 126 2.65 -19.18 -5.65
C ASN A 126 2.94 -20.66 -5.95
N THR A 127 3.05 -21.50 -4.93
CA THR A 127 3.22 -22.95 -5.09
C THR A 127 2.02 -23.59 -5.80
N ALA A 128 0.78 -23.20 -5.45
CA ALA A 128 -0.43 -23.72 -6.07
C ALA A 128 -0.54 -23.33 -7.56
N MET A 129 -0.11 -22.11 -7.92
CA MET A 129 -0.03 -21.65 -9.31
C MET A 129 1.16 -22.26 -10.08
N GLY A 130 1.98 -23.06 -9.41
CA GLY A 130 3.13 -23.73 -10.01
C GLY A 130 4.37 -22.86 -10.18
N GLY A 131 4.46 -21.70 -9.52
CA GLY A 131 5.68 -20.89 -9.52
C GLY A 131 6.84 -21.55 -8.78
N ALA A 132 6.55 -22.49 -7.87
CA ALA A 132 7.53 -23.36 -7.24
C ALA A 132 7.70 -24.72 -7.96
N LYS A 133 7.01 -24.96 -9.09
CA LYS A 133 7.27 -26.17 -9.88
C LYS A 133 8.66 -26.04 -10.49
N LYS A 134 9.44 -27.10 -10.36
CA LYS A 134 10.72 -27.26 -11.04
C LYS A 134 10.52 -26.92 -12.53
N PRO A 135 11.39 -26.16 -13.22
CA PRO A 135 11.22 -25.92 -14.64
C PRO A 135 11.28 -27.26 -15.40
N LEU A 136 10.44 -27.42 -16.44
CA LEU A 136 10.28 -28.69 -17.21
C LEU A 136 11.61 -29.33 -17.64
N THR A 137 12.62 -28.51 -17.93
CA THR A 137 13.97 -28.96 -18.32
C THR A 137 14.73 -29.70 -17.23
N LEU A 138 14.32 -29.56 -15.97
CA LEU A 138 14.93 -30.19 -14.81
C LEU A 138 14.11 -31.37 -14.28
N TRP A 139 12.95 -31.68 -14.86
CA TRP A 139 12.16 -32.86 -14.47
C TRP A 139 12.87 -34.12 -14.95
N SER A 140 12.86 -35.18 -14.14
CA SER A 140 13.21 -36.50 -14.67
C SER A 140 12.11 -36.97 -15.63
N GLU A 141 12.46 -37.87 -16.55
CA GLU A 141 11.47 -38.45 -17.49
C GLU A 141 10.30 -39.11 -16.73
N ASP A 142 10.60 -39.82 -15.64
CA ASP A 142 9.57 -40.43 -14.78
C ASP A 142 8.62 -39.40 -14.14
N GLU A 143 9.16 -38.29 -13.63
CA GLU A 143 8.34 -37.20 -13.05
C GLU A 143 7.44 -36.58 -14.14
N LEU A 144 7.99 -36.41 -15.35
CA LEU A 144 7.29 -35.79 -16.47
C LEU A 144 6.15 -36.69 -16.95
N GLU A 145 6.39 -37.99 -17.08
CA GLU A 145 5.37 -38.97 -17.47
C GLU A 145 4.24 -39.05 -16.43
N GLN A 146 4.56 -38.96 -15.13
CA GLN A 146 3.55 -38.93 -14.07
C GLN A 146 2.64 -37.70 -14.15
N GLU A 147 3.19 -36.50 -14.34
CA GLU A 147 2.38 -35.27 -14.47
C GLU A 147 1.61 -35.25 -15.81
N LEU A 148 2.18 -35.80 -16.88
CA LEU A 148 1.47 -35.95 -18.15
C LEU A 148 0.26 -36.87 -18.00
N ASN A 149 0.46 -38.05 -17.41
CA ASN A 149 -0.61 -39.01 -17.13
C ASN A 149 -1.68 -38.40 -16.23
N LYS A 150 -1.28 -37.66 -15.20
CA LYS A 150 -2.21 -36.93 -14.33
C LYS A 150 -3.07 -35.95 -15.13
N ARG A 151 -2.48 -35.12 -16.00
CA ARG A 151 -3.22 -34.15 -16.82
C ARG A 151 -4.13 -34.83 -17.85
N VAL A 152 -3.70 -35.96 -18.42
CA VAL A 152 -4.51 -36.75 -19.36
C VAL A 152 -5.73 -37.32 -18.66
N ILE A 153 -5.59 -37.86 -17.44
CA ILE A 153 -6.71 -38.37 -16.64
C ILE A 153 -7.66 -37.23 -16.26
N GLU A 154 -7.15 -36.09 -15.79
CA GLU A 154 -7.96 -34.91 -15.48
C GLU A 154 -8.74 -34.42 -16.72
N ALA A 155 -8.11 -34.35 -17.90
CA ALA A 155 -8.80 -33.99 -19.13
C ALA A 155 -9.85 -35.02 -19.56
N ALA A 156 -9.54 -36.32 -19.47
CA ALA A 156 -10.45 -37.40 -19.81
C ALA A 156 -11.69 -37.43 -18.90
N THR A 157 -11.52 -37.17 -17.61
CA THR A 157 -12.64 -37.07 -16.66
C THR A 157 -13.56 -35.89 -16.96
N VAL A 158 -13.02 -34.73 -17.36
CA VAL A 158 -13.82 -33.57 -17.78
C VAL A 158 -14.60 -33.87 -19.06
N ILE A 159 -13.97 -34.49 -20.07
CA ILE A 159 -14.63 -34.85 -21.33
C ILE A 159 -15.77 -35.87 -21.08
N ASN A 160 -15.52 -36.90 -20.26
CA ASN A 160 -16.54 -37.88 -19.90
C ASN A 160 -17.69 -37.27 -19.09
N ALA A 161 -17.44 -36.30 -18.21
CA ALA A 161 -18.48 -35.60 -17.47
C ALA A 161 -19.39 -34.76 -18.40
N ILE A 162 -18.87 -34.26 -19.53
CA ILE A 162 -19.65 -33.53 -20.53
C ILE A 162 -20.51 -34.48 -21.37
N ALA A 163 -19.99 -35.67 -21.71
CA ALA A 163 -20.70 -36.67 -22.50
C ALA A 163 -21.93 -37.27 -21.81
N CYS A 164 -22.00 -37.23 -20.47
CA CYS A 164 -23.10 -37.79 -19.69
C CYS A 164 -24.25 -36.81 -19.37
N LYS A 165 -24.31 -35.61 -19.95
CA LYS A 165 -25.56 -34.83 -19.90
C LYS A 165 -26.54 -35.42 -20.92
N PRO A 166 -27.56 -36.20 -20.49
CA PRO A 166 -28.55 -36.71 -21.42
C PRO A 166 -29.30 -35.49 -21.96
N SER A 167 -29.40 -35.38 -23.27
CA SER A 167 -30.41 -34.52 -23.87
C SER A 167 -31.77 -35.13 -23.51
N ASP A 168 -32.35 -34.73 -22.39
CA ASP A 168 -33.73 -35.05 -22.06
C ASP A 168 -34.60 -34.48 -23.18
N GLY A 169 -35.04 -35.40 -24.04
CA GLY A 169 -35.91 -35.13 -25.17
C GLY A 169 -37.21 -34.54 -24.67
N THR A 170 -37.29 -33.22 -24.65
CA THR A 170 -38.55 -32.50 -24.54
C THR A 170 -39.01 -32.20 -25.95
N ALA A 171 -39.67 -33.19 -26.57
CA ALA A 171 -40.47 -32.98 -27.75
C ALA A 171 -41.81 -32.36 -27.32
N GLY A 172 -42.00 -31.07 -27.59
CA GLY A 172 -43.27 -30.37 -27.37
C GLY A 172 -43.11 -28.88 -27.61
N GLY A 173 -43.68 -28.38 -28.71
CA GLY A 173 -43.53 -27.01 -29.19
C GLY A 173 -44.17 -25.94 -28.31
N ASP A 174 -43.66 -24.72 -28.39
CA ASP A 174 -44.37 -23.59 -29.00
C ASP A 174 -43.51 -22.32 -28.95
N GLN A 175 -43.79 -21.43 -29.91
CA GLN A 175 -43.09 -20.20 -30.22
C GLN A 175 -43.09 -19.21 -29.04
N HIS A 176 -41.93 -18.70 -28.61
CA HIS A 176 -41.74 -17.33 -28.05
C HIS A 176 -40.22 -17.02 -27.91
N PRO A 177 -39.78 -15.75 -27.77
CA PRO A 177 -38.74 -15.13 -28.57
C PRO A 177 -37.38 -15.21 -27.88
N SER A 178 -36.34 -14.98 -28.68
CA SER A 178 -34.94 -15.01 -28.30
C SER A 178 -34.60 -14.18 -27.04
N PRO A 179 -33.72 -14.71 -26.17
CA PRO A 179 -32.91 -13.87 -25.30
C PRO A 179 -31.41 -14.14 -25.58
N ILE A 180 -30.82 -13.48 -26.57
CA ILE A 180 -29.34 -13.37 -26.71
C ILE A 180 -28.85 -12.15 -25.90
N ALA A 181 -29.42 -11.90 -24.72
CA ALA A 181 -29.08 -10.70 -23.95
C ALA A 181 -29.23 -10.92 -22.44
N SER A 182 -28.48 -11.85 -21.83
CA SER A 182 -28.28 -11.81 -20.36
C SER A 182 -27.21 -12.77 -19.80
N LEU A 183 -25.96 -12.72 -20.29
CA LEU A 183 -24.83 -13.44 -19.63
C LEU A 183 -23.64 -12.55 -19.25
N LEU A 184 -23.85 -11.24 -19.19
CA LEU A 184 -22.94 -10.33 -18.49
C LEU A 184 -23.74 -9.49 -17.51
N SER A 185 -23.99 -10.08 -16.34
CA SER A 185 -24.23 -9.29 -15.13
C SER A 185 -23.02 -9.44 -14.19
N PRO A 186 -22.52 -8.32 -13.65
CA PRO A 186 -21.32 -8.26 -12.84
C PRO A 186 -21.58 -8.76 -11.42
N VAL A 187 -20.60 -9.44 -10.84
CA VAL A 187 -20.47 -9.62 -9.39
C VAL A 187 -20.14 -8.25 -8.78
N LEU A 188 -21.16 -7.45 -8.51
CA LEU A 188 -21.12 -6.31 -7.58
C LEU A 188 -22.12 -6.60 -6.46
N GLY A 189 -21.68 -7.38 -5.49
CA GLY A 189 -22.29 -7.42 -4.16
C GLY A 189 -21.75 -6.26 -3.35
N GLY A 190 -22.44 -5.13 -3.40
CA GLY A 190 -22.34 -4.07 -2.41
C GLY A 190 -23.70 -3.91 -1.77
N ASP A 191 -23.82 -4.30 -0.50
CA ASP A 191 -24.81 -3.77 0.43
C ASP A 191 -24.27 -3.91 1.86
N GLY A 192 -24.04 -2.76 2.49
CA GLY A 192 -23.48 -2.66 3.83
C GLY A 192 -23.30 -1.22 4.28
N ALA A 193 -24.22 -0.33 3.89
CA ALA A 193 -24.36 1.00 4.47
C ALA A 193 -25.07 0.86 5.83
N ALA A 194 -24.36 1.20 6.91
CA ALA A 194 -24.96 1.64 8.16
C ALA A 194 -24.15 2.84 8.66
N SER A 195 -24.55 4.01 8.16
CA SER A 195 -24.28 5.32 8.71
C SER A 195 -24.87 5.42 10.12
N GLY A 196 -24.03 5.59 11.13
CA GLY A 196 -24.41 6.09 12.45
C GLY A 196 -23.83 7.50 12.65
N PRO A 197 -24.64 8.50 13.02
CA PRO A 197 -24.14 9.80 13.45
C PRO A 197 -23.68 9.68 14.90
N VAL A 198 -22.43 10.05 15.21
CA VAL A 198 -22.04 10.26 16.60
C VAL A 198 -21.45 11.66 16.74
N ASP A 199 -22.34 12.51 17.24
CA ASP A 199 -22.17 13.75 17.98
C ASP A 199 -20.74 14.28 18.16
N SER A 200 -20.50 15.36 17.43
CA SER A 200 -19.67 16.48 17.85
C SER A 200 -20.24 17.12 19.11
N GLN A 201 -19.79 16.69 20.30
CA GLN A 201 -19.86 17.52 21.50
C GLN A 201 -18.57 18.31 21.64
N GLY A 202 -18.72 19.63 21.48
CA GLY A 202 -17.76 20.60 21.96
C GLY A 202 -17.69 20.59 23.49
N GLY A 203 -16.48 20.80 23.99
CA GLY A 203 -16.18 21.02 25.40
C GLY A 203 -14.93 21.87 25.50
N GLY A 204 -15.05 23.11 25.05
CA GLY A 204 -14.08 24.16 25.36
C GLY A 204 -14.63 24.98 26.51
N GLU A 205 -13.96 24.95 27.67
CA GLU A 205 -13.94 26.04 28.64
C GLU A 205 -12.73 25.82 29.57
N GLY A 206 -11.63 26.51 29.24
CA GLY A 206 -10.44 26.61 30.07
C GLY A 206 -10.10 28.08 30.22
N ALA A 207 -10.81 28.77 31.10
CA ALA A 207 -10.50 30.13 31.52
C ALA A 207 -9.26 30.10 32.43
N THR A 208 -8.12 30.54 31.89
CA THR A 208 -6.95 30.90 32.69
C THR A 208 -7.19 32.27 33.31
N GLY A 209 -7.32 32.31 34.63
CA GLY A 209 -7.26 33.53 35.41
C GLY A 209 -5.87 34.16 35.32
N THR A 210 -5.85 35.46 35.07
CA THR A 210 -4.69 36.34 35.21
C THR A 210 -4.80 37.04 36.56
N GLU A 211 -3.76 36.88 37.39
CA GLU A 211 -3.31 37.86 38.38
C GLU A 211 -2.56 39.01 37.69
#